data_AF-A0A4W5KRK2-F1
#
_entry.id   AF-A0A4W5KRK2-F1
#
_cell.length_a   1.000
_cell.length_b   1.000
_cell.length_c   1.000
_cell.angle_alpha   90.00
_cell.angle_beta   90.00
_cell.angle_gamma   90.00
#
_symmetry.space_group_name_H-M   'P 1'
#
loop_
_entity.id
_entity.type
_entity.pdbx_description
1 polymer ?
#
loop_
_entity_poly.entity_id
_entity_poly.type
_entity_poly.pdbx_seq_one_letter_code
_entity_poly.pdbx_strand_id
1 'polypeptide(L)'
;PLQESKIDLLDRKEDVKKKLKKAFCEPGNIENNGVLSFVKHVLFPLVGEFSIKRDLKFGGDKTYTVFEEVEKEFGEELIHPGDLKAGVEVALNKLLDPIRKKFESPELRKLSNTAYPDPSKNS
;
A
#
# COMPACT_ATOMS: atom_id res chain seq x y z
N PRO A 1 18.14 -8.09 2.18
CA PRO A 1 18.12 -6.60 2.08
C PRO A 1 17.06 -6.03 1.12
N LEU A 2 16.95 -6.56 -0.12
CA LEU A 2 15.98 -6.06 -1.13
C LEU A 2 14.55 -6.56 -0.95
N GLN A 3 14.36 -7.76 -0.39
CA GLN A 3 13.04 -8.38 -0.22
C GLN A 3 12.16 -7.68 0.83
N GLU A 4 12.78 -6.91 1.74
CA GLU A 4 12.05 -6.17 2.79
C GLU A 4 11.59 -4.78 2.37
N SER A 5 12.07 -4.22 1.25
CA SER A 5 11.75 -2.85 0.83
C SER A 5 10.72 -2.76 -0.29
N LYS A 6 10.35 -3.88 -0.92
CA LYS A 6 9.38 -3.94 -2.03
C LYS A 6 8.17 -4.77 -1.62
N ILE A 7 6.97 -4.30 -1.97
CA ILE A 7 5.73 -5.07 -1.80
C ILE A 7 5.58 -5.99 -3.00
N ASP A 8 5.54 -7.31 -2.75
CA ASP A 8 5.25 -8.31 -3.76
C ASP A 8 3.73 -8.44 -3.95
N LEU A 9 3.29 -8.77 -5.16
CA LEU A 9 1.87 -8.99 -5.45
C LEU A 9 1.27 -10.16 -4.64
N LEU A 10 2.13 -11.08 -4.20
CA LEU A 10 1.76 -12.25 -3.41
C LEU A 10 2.12 -12.12 -1.92
N ASP A 11 2.64 -10.96 -1.48
CA ASP A 11 2.86 -10.71 -0.05
C ASP A 11 1.56 -10.89 0.72
N ARG A 12 1.63 -11.45 1.93
CA ARG A 12 0.46 -11.53 2.82
C ARG A 12 0.11 -10.17 3.40
N LYS A 13 -1.06 -10.06 4.03
CA LYS A 13 -1.54 -8.80 4.62
C LYS A 13 -0.56 -8.26 5.67
N GLU A 14 0.04 -9.15 6.46
CA GLU A 14 1.00 -8.80 7.51
C GLU A 14 2.32 -8.28 6.93
N ASP A 15 2.76 -8.88 5.82
CA ASP A 15 3.99 -8.49 5.12
C ASP A 15 3.82 -7.12 4.45
N VAL A 16 2.68 -6.87 3.80
CA VAL A 16 2.32 -5.54 3.26
C VAL A 16 2.34 -4.48 4.36
N LYS A 17 1.68 -4.76 5.49
CA LYS A 17 1.64 -3.85 6.65
C LYS A 17 3.03 -3.53 7.17
N LYS A 18 3.87 -4.56 7.37
CA LYS A 18 5.25 -4.41 7.85
C LYS A 18 6.08 -3.54 6.90
N LYS A 19 5.94 -3.75 5.59
CA LYS A 19 6.67 -3.00 4.55
C LYS A 19 6.20 -1.54 4.47
N LEU A 20 4.88 -1.28 4.46
CA LEU A 20 4.32 0.07 4.49
C LEU A 20 4.71 0.85 5.76
N LYS A 21 4.75 0.18 6.92
CA LYS A 21 5.19 0.82 8.16
C LYS A 21 6.63 1.33 8.06
N LYS A 22 7.51 0.56 7.40
CA LYS A 22 8.92 0.93 7.14
C LYS A 22 9.09 1.95 6.00
N ALA A 23 8.08 2.17 5.17
CA ALA A 23 8.17 3.11 4.06
C ALA A 23 8.46 4.52 4.57
N PHE A 24 9.35 5.25 3.91
CA PHE A 24 9.61 6.64 4.25
C PHE A 24 8.40 7.51 3.88
N CYS A 25 7.94 8.32 4.82
CA CYS A 25 6.79 9.22 4.65
C CYS A 25 6.90 10.31 5.72
N GLU A 26 7.58 11.39 5.37
CA GLU A 26 7.78 12.55 6.22
C GLU A 26 6.52 13.43 6.24
N PRO A 27 6.08 13.96 7.40
CA PRO A 27 4.96 14.91 7.47
C PRO A 27 5.17 16.11 6.55
N GLY A 28 4.13 16.57 5.85
CA GLY A 28 4.19 17.77 5.00
C GLY A 28 4.95 17.62 3.67
N ASN A 29 5.80 16.60 3.52
CA ASN A 29 6.61 16.41 2.33
C ASN A 29 5.79 15.83 1.16
N ILE A 30 5.51 16.66 0.15
CA ILE A 30 4.75 16.28 -1.06
C ILE A 30 5.64 15.95 -2.27
N GLU A 31 6.91 16.39 -2.30
CA GLU A 31 7.76 16.26 -3.49
C GLU A 31 8.41 14.88 -3.62
N ASN A 32 8.88 14.30 -2.50
CA ASN A 32 9.65 13.06 -2.50
C ASN A 32 8.98 11.97 -1.65
N ASN A 33 7.67 11.82 -1.81
CA ASN A 33 6.85 10.92 -1.01
C ASN A 33 6.31 9.75 -1.85
N GLY A 34 6.94 8.58 -1.68
CA GLY A 34 6.55 7.36 -2.38
C GLY A 34 5.15 6.85 -2.03
N VAL A 35 4.65 7.16 -0.82
CA VAL A 35 3.29 6.79 -0.41
C VAL A 35 2.27 7.65 -1.15
N LEU A 36 2.46 8.97 -1.19
CA LEU A 36 1.61 9.87 -1.98
C LEU A 36 1.66 9.54 -3.48
N SER A 37 2.85 9.26 -4.01
CA SER A 37 3.02 8.86 -5.41
C SER A 37 2.22 7.60 -5.74
N PHE A 38 2.17 6.63 -4.82
CA PHE A 38 1.37 5.42 -5.00
C PHE A 38 -0.13 5.72 -4.99
N VAL A 39 -0.59 6.62 -4.11
CA VAL A 39 -1.98 7.08 -4.08
C VAL A 39 -2.34 7.73 -5.43
N LYS A 40 -1.52 8.66 -5.91
CA LYS A 40 -1.72 9.40 -7.17
C LYS A 40 -1.77 8.51 -8.41
N HIS A 41 -0.80 7.62 -8.55
CA HIS A 41 -0.56 6.91 -9.81
C HIS A 41 -1.15 5.50 -9.85
N VAL A 42 -1.55 4.94 -8.71
CA VAL A 42 -2.10 3.58 -8.64
C VAL A 42 -3.50 3.57 -8.05
N LEU A 43 -3.70 4.12 -6.86
CA LEU A 43 -5.00 3.99 -6.17
C LEU A 43 -6.09 4.83 -6.83
N PHE A 44 -5.83 6.11 -7.12
CA PHE A 44 -6.82 6.98 -7.78
C PHE A 44 -7.23 6.47 -9.16
N PRO A 45 -6.31 6.10 -10.07
CA PRO A 45 -6.68 5.61 -11.40
C PRO A 45 -7.47 4.28 -11.39
N LEU A 46 -7.28 3.43 -10.38
CA LEU A 46 -7.93 2.12 -10.31
C LEU A 46 -9.25 2.14 -9.54
N VAL A 47 -9.35 2.95 -8.49
CA VAL A 47 -10.49 2.93 -7.55
C VAL A 47 -11.38 4.16 -7.70
N GLY A 48 -10.83 5.29 -8.18
CA GLY A 48 -11.55 6.57 -8.34
C GLY A 48 -11.71 7.37 -7.04
N GLU A 49 -11.41 6.77 -5.88
CA GLU A 49 -11.46 7.44 -4.58
C GLU A 49 -10.39 6.88 -3.64
N PHE A 50 -10.06 7.66 -2.60
CA PHE A 50 -9.15 7.25 -1.54
C PHE A 50 -9.73 7.60 -0.17
N SER A 51 -9.86 6.60 0.71
CA SER A 51 -10.40 6.79 2.07
C SER A 51 -9.32 6.69 3.14
N ILE A 52 -9.30 7.65 4.05
CA ILE A 52 -8.47 7.65 5.24
C ILE A 52 -9.37 7.50 6.46
N LYS A 53 -9.05 6.53 7.32
CA LYS A 53 -9.68 6.37 8.63
C LYS A 53 -8.84 7.05 9.69
N ARG A 54 -9.45 7.93 10.47
CA ARG A 54 -8.76 8.67 11.54
C ARG A 54 -9.71 8.95 12.70
N ASP A 55 -9.15 9.12 13.89
CA ASP A 55 -9.96 9.41 15.08
C ASP A 55 -10.80 10.69 14.89
N LEU A 56 -12.00 10.72 15.49
CA LEU A 56 -12.91 11.88 15.43
C LEU A 56 -12.25 13.19 15.89
N LYS A 57 -11.33 13.12 16.87
CA LYS A 57 -10.56 14.29 17.36
C LYS A 57 -9.66 14.93 16.30
N PHE A 58 -9.34 14.20 15.22
CA PHE A 58 -8.52 14.67 14.10
C PHE A 58 -9.35 14.87 12.83
N GLY A 59 -10.68 14.98 12.95
CA GLY A 59 -11.58 15.26 11.84
C GLY A 59 -12.28 14.03 11.25
N GLY A 60 -12.12 12.85 11.85
CA GLY A 60 -12.87 11.64 11.50
C GLY A 60 -12.56 11.05 10.11
N ASP A 61 -13.13 9.88 9.83
CA ASP A 61 -13.00 9.22 8.53
C ASP A 61 -13.36 10.17 7.38
N LYS A 62 -12.51 10.19 6.34
CA LYS A 62 -12.68 11.06 5.18
C LYS A 62 -12.36 10.30 3.88
N THR A 63 -13.17 10.56 2.85
CA THR A 63 -12.98 10.01 1.50
C THR A 63 -12.72 11.16 0.54
N TYR A 64 -11.68 11.01 -0.28
CA TYR A 64 -11.23 11.96 -1.28
C TYR A 64 -11.56 11.41 -2.67
N THR A 65 -12.08 12.26 -3.55
CA THR A 65 -12.43 11.89 -4.94
C THR A 65 -11.47 12.48 -5.97
N VAL A 66 -10.60 13.40 -5.54
CA VAL A 66 -9.51 13.98 -6.34
C VAL A 66 -8.21 13.93 -5.53
N PHE A 67 -7.08 13.72 -6.21
CA PHE A 67 -5.79 13.54 -5.54
C PHE A 67 -5.26 14.84 -4.92
N GLU A 68 -5.56 15.97 -5.56
CA GLU A 68 -5.10 17.30 -5.17
C GLU A 68 -5.56 17.67 -3.75
N GLU A 69 -6.72 17.16 -3.30
CA GLU A 69 -7.17 17.34 -1.92
C GLU A 69 -6.32 16.56 -0.92
N VAL A 70 -5.88 15.34 -1.28
CA VAL A 70 -4.98 14.53 -0.44
C VAL A 70 -3.61 15.18 -0.36
N GLU A 71 -3.06 15.63 -1.51
CA GLU A 71 -1.76 16.29 -1.58
C GLU A 71 -1.75 17.58 -0.77
N LYS A 72 -2.80 18.41 -0.91
CA LYS A 72 -2.97 19.64 -0.14
C LYS A 72 -3.05 19.36 1.36
N GLU A 73 -3.94 18.48 1.80
CA GLU A 73 -4.14 18.24 3.24
C GLU A 73 -2.95 17.50 3.88
N PHE A 74 -2.20 16.73 3.11
CA PHE A 74 -0.93 16.17 3.59
C PHE A 74 0.15 17.26 3.72
N GLY A 75 0.24 18.17 2.74
CA GLY A 75 1.16 19.32 2.76
C GLY A 75 0.87 20.31 3.89
N GLU A 76 -0.40 20.47 4.25
CA GLU A 76 -0.85 21.26 5.41
C GLU A 76 -0.75 20.49 6.75
N GLU A 77 -0.18 19.28 6.74
CA GLU A 77 -0.02 18.39 7.90
C GLU A 77 -1.34 18.00 8.61
N LEU A 78 -2.48 18.12 7.91
CA LEU A 78 -3.79 17.70 8.40
C LEU A 78 -3.99 16.17 8.30
N ILE A 79 -3.20 15.52 7.43
CA ILE A 79 -3.11 14.07 7.32
C ILE A 79 -1.79 13.60 7.93
N HIS A 80 -1.86 12.81 9.00
CA HIS A 80 -0.66 12.23 9.59
C HIS A 80 -0.10 11.09 8.68
N PRO A 81 1.24 10.94 8.55
CA PRO A 81 1.84 9.86 7.75
C PRO A 81 1.35 8.45 8.08
N GLY A 82 1.03 8.20 9.36
CA GLY A 82 0.46 6.93 9.81
C GLY A 82 -0.90 6.64 9.19
N ASP A 83 -1.76 7.67 9.11
CA ASP A 83 -3.12 7.54 8.60
C ASP A 83 -3.11 7.38 7.08
N LEU A 84 -2.24 8.13 6.38
CA LEU A 84 -2.01 7.97 4.95
C LEU A 84 -1.56 6.53 4.62
N LYS A 85 -0.56 6.02 5.34
CA LYS A 85 -0.07 4.64 5.18
C LYS A 85 -1.15 3.60 5.46
N ALA A 86 -1.97 3.81 6.48
CA ALA A 86 -3.07 2.91 6.83
C ALA A 86 -4.16 2.89 5.74
N GLY A 87 -4.50 4.06 5.17
CA GLY A 87 -5.40 4.15 4.01
C GLY A 87 -4.85 3.38 2.81
N VAL A 88 -3.56 3.55 2.50
CA VAL A 88 -2.88 2.80 1.43
C VAL A 88 -2.88 1.31 1.72
N GLU A 89 -2.61 0.88 2.95
CA GLU A 89 -2.64 -0.53 3.35
C GLU A 89 -4.00 -1.17 3.06
N VAL A 90 -5.09 -0.50 3.44
CA VAL A 90 -6.45 -1.01 3.23
C VAL A 90 -6.77 -1.12 1.74
N ALA A 91 -6.49 -0.06 0.96
CA ALA A 91 -6.76 -0.04 -0.47
C ALA A 91 -5.92 -1.07 -1.22
N LEU A 92 -4.62 -1.15 -0.92
CA LEU A 92 -3.70 -2.09 -1.54
C LEU A 92 -4.08 -3.54 -1.26
N ASN A 93 -4.46 -3.88 -0.02
CA ASN A 93 -4.91 -5.24 0.28
C ASN A 93 -6.17 -5.64 -0.49
N LYS A 94 -7.12 -4.71 -0.71
CA LYS A 94 -8.28 -4.98 -1.57
C LYS A 94 -7.87 -5.31 -3.01
N LEU A 95 -6.85 -4.63 -3.55
CA LEU A 95 -6.32 -4.90 -4.89
C LEU A 95 -5.58 -6.25 -4.96
N LEU A 96 -4.82 -6.60 -3.92
CA LEU A 96 -4.02 -7.83 -3.89
C LEU A 96 -4.83 -9.09 -3.56
N ASP A 97 -5.91 -8.99 -2.77
CA ASP A 97 -6.73 -10.14 -2.35
C ASP A 97 -7.23 -11.04 -3.51
N PRO A 98 -7.79 -10.53 -4.63
CA PRO A 98 -8.17 -11.38 -5.76
C PRO A 98 -6.96 -12.02 -6.47
N ILE A 99 -5.80 -11.36 -6.47
CA ILE A 99 -4.57 -11.87 -7.06
C ILE A 99 -4.05 -13.04 -6.22
N ARG A 100 -3.90 -12.83 -4.91
CA ARG A 100 -3.51 -13.86 -3.94
C ARG A 100 -4.39 -15.10 -4.08
N LYS A 101 -5.71 -14.91 -4.11
CA LYS A 101 -6.69 -16.00 -4.26
C LYS A 101 -6.49 -16.80 -5.55
N LYS A 102 -6.21 -16.14 -6.69
CA LYS A 102 -5.90 -16.86 -7.95
C LYS A 102 -4.64 -17.71 -7.81
N PHE A 103 -3.60 -17.17 -7.18
CA PHE A 103 -2.32 -17.85 -6.96
C PHE A 103 -2.36 -18.95 -5.89
N GLU A 104 -3.51 -19.20 -5.25
CA GLU A 104 -3.70 -20.38 -4.41
C GLU A 104 -3.95 -21.67 -5.22
N SER A 105 -4.31 -21.54 -6.51
CA SER A 105 -4.52 -22.69 -7.38
C SER A 105 -3.25 -23.55 -7.54
N PRO A 106 -3.36 -24.89 -7.58
CA PRO A 106 -2.19 -25.78 -7.67
C PRO A 106 -1.27 -25.46 -8.86
N GLU A 107 -1.85 -25.10 -10.00
CA GLU A 107 -1.14 -24.76 -11.23
C GLU A 107 -0.28 -23.50 -11.07
N LEU A 108 -0.86 -22.42 -10.56
CA LEU A 108 -0.14 -21.15 -10.36
C LEU A 108 0.88 -21.24 -9.22
N ARG A 109 0.60 -22.02 -8.17
CA ARG A 109 1.60 -22.33 -7.13
C ARG A 109 2.80 -23.06 -7.71
N LYS A 110 2.57 -24.08 -8.54
CA LYS A 110 3.64 -24.84 -9.19
C LYS A 110 4.44 -23.93 -10.14
N LEU A 111 3.77 -23.10 -10.93
CA LEU A 111 4.40 -22.15 -11.83
C LEU A 111 5.32 -21.19 -11.07
N SER A 112 4.81 -20.55 -10.02
CA SER A 112 5.57 -19.61 -9.20
C SER A 112 6.82 -20.25 -8.59
N ASN A 113 6.69 -21.44 -8.00
CA ASN A 113 7.81 -22.15 -7.38
C ASN A 113 8.86 -22.61 -8.40
N THR A 114 8.45 -22.89 -9.64
CA THR A 114 9.37 -23.30 -10.72
C THR A 114 10.12 -22.09 -11.29
N ALA A 115 9.43 -20.95 -11.46
CA ALA A 115 10.01 -19.72 -11.99
C ALA A 115 10.94 -19.02 -10.98
N TYR A 116 10.59 -19.05 -9.69
CA TYR A 116 11.33 -18.42 -8.60
C TYR A 116 11.52 -19.42 -7.45
N PRO A 117 12.43 -20.40 -7.60
CA PRO A 117 12.69 -21.39 -6.57
C PRO A 117 13.26 -20.71 -5.31
N ASP A 118 12.77 -21.14 -4.15
CA ASP A 118 13.20 -20.58 -2.86
C ASP A 118 14.68 -20.92 -2.60
N PRO A 119 15.58 -19.91 -2.55
CA PRO A 119 17.00 -20.16 -2.34
C PRO A 119 17.30 -20.81 -0.98
N SER A 120 16.40 -20.69 0.00
CA SER A 120 16.55 -21.30 1.33
C SER A 120 16.33 -22.81 1.36
N LYS A 121 15.82 -23.43 0.29
CA LYS A 121 15.62 -24.89 0.19
C LYS A 121 16.80 -25.66 -0.42
N ASN A 122 17.84 -24.95 -0.86
CA ASN A 122 19.04 -25.53 -1.46
C ASN A 122 20.29 -25.38 -0.56
N SER A 123 20.11 -25.16 0.75
CA SER A 123 21.18 -25.18 1.75
C SER A 123 20.89 -26.19 2.85
#